data_AF-A0A1H7NVE4-F1
#
_entry.id   AF-A0A1H7NVE4-F1
#
_cell.length_a   1.000
_cell.length_b   1.000
_cell.length_c   1.000
_cell.angle_alpha   90.00
_cell.angle_beta   90.00
_cell.angle_gamma   90.00
#
_symmetry.space_group_name_H-M   'P 1'
#
loop_
_entity.id
_entity.type
_entity.pdbx_description
1 polymer ?
#
loop_
_entity_poly.entity_id
_entity_poly.type
_entity_poly.pdbx_seq_one_letter_code
_entity_poly.pdbx_strand_id
1 'polypeptide(L)'
;MPMGSINFYLVALALCVSSVGCASQQAVPETETTYPSAKVRIEYSNQDGCSFSYSPVNFCDEKHINAVSTAIAESMPNFNNNYILLTISERPEYHQKSVVAIDPSTGFFYPIPIDAYSGTPSDTDPEGKDGKISFGLDSNEVCIDGDILVYRAITTGNFCFYFQDGKFIGHPTAYMN
;
A
#
# COMPACT_ATOMS: atom_id res chain seq x y z
N MET A 1 50.94 -69.60 -33.78
CA MET A 1 52.22 -69.11 -34.32
C MET A 1 52.46 -67.71 -33.75
N PRO A 2 53.70 -67.37 -33.38
CA PRO A 2 54.01 -66.44 -32.29
C PRO A 2 54.46 -65.06 -32.79
N MET A 3 54.85 -64.22 -31.81
CA MET A 3 55.63 -62.98 -31.92
C MET A 3 54.84 -61.74 -32.38
N GLY A 4 54.99 -60.56 -31.78
CA GLY A 4 55.98 -60.12 -30.81
C GLY A 4 55.64 -58.72 -30.30
N SER A 5 56.23 -58.41 -29.14
CA SER A 5 56.10 -57.19 -28.35
C SER A 5 56.65 -55.95 -29.06
N ILE A 6 55.98 -54.79 -28.89
CA ILE A 6 56.64 -53.48 -28.94
C ILE A 6 56.03 -52.59 -27.85
N ASN A 7 56.84 -52.27 -26.84
CA ASN A 7 56.59 -51.26 -25.82
C ASN A 7 56.68 -49.86 -26.44
N PHE A 8 55.63 -49.06 -26.30
CA PHE A 8 55.70 -47.61 -26.52
C PHE A 8 55.69 -46.91 -25.16
N TYR A 9 56.78 -46.19 -24.89
CA TYR A 9 56.92 -45.25 -23.78
C TYR A 9 55.97 -44.08 -23.99
N LEU A 10 55.06 -43.84 -23.04
CA LEU A 10 54.30 -42.60 -22.93
C LEU A 10 54.81 -41.81 -21.73
N VAL A 11 55.44 -40.68 -22.07
CA VAL A 11 55.98 -39.66 -21.19
C VAL A 11 54.87 -39.08 -20.33
N ALA A 12 55.07 -39.07 -19.01
CA ALA A 12 54.17 -38.50 -18.04
C ALA A 12 54.04 -36.98 -18.24
N LEU A 13 52.81 -36.52 -18.53
CA LEU A 13 52.47 -35.10 -18.57
C LEU A 13 52.35 -34.58 -17.13
N ALA A 14 53.14 -33.56 -16.81
CA ALA A 14 53.14 -32.90 -15.50
C ALA A 14 51.81 -32.20 -15.21
N LEU A 15 51.25 -32.47 -14.02
CA LEU A 15 50.10 -31.77 -13.45
C LEU A 15 50.53 -30.38 -12.95
N CYS A 16 50.06 -29.31 -13.60
CA CYS A 16 50.06 -27.98 -13.01
C CYS A 16 48.83 -27.84 -12.10
N VAL A 17 49.07 -27.87 -10.79
CA VAL A 17 48.08 -27.49 -9.76
C VAL A 17 48.07 -25.97 -9.67
N SER A 18 47.15 -25.31 -10.34
CA SER A 18 46.82 -23.90 -10.08
C SER A 18 45.69 -23.86 -9.05
N SER A 19 46.05 -23.59 -7.80
CA SER A 19 45.13 -23.26 -6.72
C SER A 19 44.46 -21.92 -7.00
N VAL A 20 43.40 -21.93 -7.81
CA VAL A 20 42.42 -20.85 -7.84
C VAL A 20 41.54 -21.05 -6.60
N GLY A 21 41.83 -20.27 -5.56
CA GLY A 21 40.92 -20.11 -4.44
C GLY A 21 39.60 -19.58 -4.97
N CYS A 22 38.58 -20.43 -5.03
CA CYS A 22 37.19 -19.99 -5.11
C CYS A 22 36.90 -19.24 -3.82
N ALA A 23 37.05 -17.92 -3.83
CA ALA A 23 36.33 -17.07 -2.90
C ALA A 23 34.84 -17.24 -3.22
N SER A 24 34.19 -18.18 -2.52
CA SER A 24 32.74 -18.25 -2.49
C SER A 24 32.26 -16.94 -1.86
N GLN A 25 31.71 -16.05 -2.68
CA GLN A 25 30.83 -15.00 -2.17
C GLN A 25 29.65 -15.73 -1.55
N GLN A 26 29.67 -15.91 -0.23
CA GLN A 26 28.45 -16.19 0.50
C GLN A 26 27.58 -14.95 0.31
N ALA A 27 26.55 -15.08 -0.53
CA ALA A 27 25.47 -14.11 -0.55
C ALA A 27 24.96 -13.99 0.88
N VAL A 28 25.02 -12.76 1.41
CA VAL A 28 24.31 -12.40 2.64
C VAL A 28 22.85 -12.77 2.38
N PRO A 29 22.20 -13.59 3.21
CA PRO A 29 20.79 -13.86 3.03
C PRO A 29 20.06 -12.52 3.16
N GLU A 30 19.51 -12.01 2.06
CA GLU A 30 18.49 -10.99 2.12
C GLU A 30 17.40 -11.58 3.00
N THR A 31 17.23 -10.99 4.17
CA THR A 31 16.09 -11.29 5.02
C THR A 31 14.91 -10.71 4.26
N GLU A 32 14.19 -11.57 3.51
CA GLU A 32 12.88 -11.22 2.96
C GLU A 32 11.99 -10.86 4.14
N THR A 33 11.94 -9.57 4.48
CA THR A 33 11.00 -9.03 5.45
C THR A 33 9.60 -9.34 4.93
N THR A 34 9.00 -10.39 5.46
CA THR A 34 7.66 -10.82 5.06
C THR A 34 6.66 -9.89 5.71
N TYR A 35 6.22 -8.87 4.97
CA TYR A 35 5.16 -7.96 5.40
C TYR A 35 3.80 -8.65 5.40
N PRO A 36 2.89 -8.30 6.31
CA PRO A 36 1.53 -8.83 6.27
C PRO A 36 0.85 -8.39 4.98
N SER A 37 0.03 -9.28 4.41
CA SER A 37 -0.74 -8.96 3.20
C SER A 37 -1.83 -7.92 3.50
N ALA A 38 -1.98 -6.95 2.59
CA ALA A 38 -3.01 -5.93 2.67
C ALA A 38 -4.41 -6.54 2.57
N LYS A 39 -5.29 -6.18 3.51
CA LYS A 39 -6.67 -6.67 3.62
C LYS A 39 -7.59 -5.52 3.99
N VAL A 40 -8.62 -5.28 3.20
CA VAL A 40 -9.60 -4.25 3.53
C VAL A 40 -10.55 -4.73 4.63
N ARG A 41 -10.96 -3.83 5.52
CA ARG A 41 -12.12 -4.02 6.39
C ARG A 41 -13.04 -2.80 6.32
N ILE A 42 -14.28 -3.04 5.88
CA ILE A 42 -15.31 -2.00 5.76
C ILE A 42 -16.50 -2.42 6.61
N GLU A 43 -16.70 -1.73 7.74
CA GLU A 43 -17.80 -2.04 8.67
C GLU A 43 -19.18 -1.73 8.06
N TYR A 44 -19.26 -0.68 7.24
CA TYR A 44 -20.51 -0.24 6.61
C TYR A 44 -20.73 -0.81 5.19
N SER A 45 -20.10 -1.94 4.85
CA SER A 45 -20.30 -2.56 3.55
C SER A 45 -21.55 -3.44 3.56
N ASN A 46 -22.37 -3.33 2.51
CA ASN A 46 -23.43 -4.29 2.20
C ASN A 46 -23.04 -5.23 1.03
N GLN A 47 -21.77 -5.24 0.64
CA GLN A 47 -21.19 -6.09 -0.41
C GLN A 47 -20.15 -7.06 0.19
N ASP A 48 -19.30 -7.66 -0.65
CA ASP A 48 -18.22 -8.58 -0.27
C ASP A 48 -17.11 -7.94 0.59
N GLY A 49 -17.34 -6.76 1.17
CA GLY A 49 -16.39 -6.03 2.04
C GLY A 49 -15.36 -5.18 1.30
N CYS A 50 -15.44 -5.08 -0.03
CA CYS A 50 -14.46 -4.36 -0.87
C CYS A 50 -14.86 -2.93 -1.23
N SER A 51 -16.12 -2.55 -1.03
CA SER A 51 -16.64 -1.22 -1.32
C SER A 51 -17.77 -0.84 -0.36
N PHE A 52 -18.02 0.47 -0.20
CA PHE A 52 -19.24 0.95 0.44
C PHE A 52 -20.45 0.74 -0.46
N SER A 53 -21.64 0.72 0.14
CA SER A 53 -22.89 0.57 -0.61
C SER A 53 -23.01 1.60 -1.73
N TYR A 54 -23.06 1.13 -2.98
CA TYR A 54 -23.19 1.96 -4.18
C TYR A 54 -22.00 2.89 -4.47
N SER A 55 -20.88 2.76 -3.75
CA SER A 55 -19.63 3.43 -4.08
C SER A 55 -19.03 2.83 -5.35
N PRO A 56 -18.43 3.65 -6.23
CA PRO A 56 -17.66 3.15 -7.37
C PRO A 56 -16.24 2.72 -6.99
N VAL A 57 -15.78 2.99 -5.76
CA VAL A 57 -14.40 2.72 -5.33
C VAL A 57 -14.28 1.28 -4.87
N ASN A 58 -13.39 0.52 -5.49
CA ASN A 58 -13.08 -0.85 -5.10
C ASN A 58 -11.74 -0.91 -4.37
N PHE A 59 -11.78 -0.97 -3.05
CA PHE A 59 -10.59 -1.02 -2.21
C PHE A 59 -9.84 -2.36 -2.30
N CYS A 60 -10.42 -3.39 -2.90
CA CYS A 60 -9.76 -4.67 -3.16
C CYS A 60 -9.05 -4.74 -4.52
N ASP A 61 -9.12 -3.69 -5.33
CA ASP A 61 -8.42 -3.69 -6.62
C ASP A 61 -6.89 -3.63 -6.44
N GLU A 62 -6.17 -3.99 -7.49
CA GLU A 62 -4.71 -4.07 -7.48
C GLU A 62 -4.06 -2.73 -7.08
N LYS A 63 -4.64 -1.61 -7.50
CA LYS A 63 -4.13 -0.27 -7.21
C LYS A 63 -4.16 0.01 -5.71
N HIS A 64 -5.27 -0.24 -5.02
CA HIS A 64 -5.39 -0.01 -3.59
C HIS A 64 -4.54 -1.00 -2.79
N ILE A 65 -4.57 -2.28 -3.16
CA ILE A 65 -3.77 -3.32 -2.49
C ILE A 65 -2.28 -3.05 -2.60
N ASN A 66 -1.79 -2.62 -3.77
CA ASN A 66 -0.39 -2.25 -3.94
C ASN A 66 -0.03 -1.00 -3.14
N ALA A 67 -0.86 0.05 -3.19
CA ALA A 67 -0.60 1.28 -2.42
C ALA A 67 -0.50 1.00 -0.90
N VAL A 68 -1.40 0.17 -0.36
CA VAL A 68 -1.37 -0.23 1.06
C VAL A 68 -0.15 -1.11 1.35
N SER A 69 0.14 -2.09 0.49
CA SER A 69 1.29 -2.99 0.69
C SER A 69 2.62 -2.23 0.69
N THR A 70 2.78 -1.27 -0.21
CA THR A 70 3.93 -0.36 -0.23
C THR A 70 3.99 0.48 1.03
N ALA A 71 2.86 1.04 1.49
CA ALA A 71 2.83 1.82 2.72
C ALA A 71 3.24 0.98 3.95
N ILE A 72 2.78 -0.27 4.04
CA ILE A 72 3.19 -1.21 5.12
C ILE A 72 4.71 -1.45 5.09
N ALA A 73 5.30 -1.58 3.90
CA ALA A 73 6.71 -1.88 3.74
C ALA A 73 7.63 -0.67 3.99
N GLU A 74 7.17 0.53 3.66
CA GLU A 74 8.05 1.70 3.53
C GLU A 74 7.73 2.83 4.54
N SER A 75 6.52 2.87 5.09
CA SER A 75 6.08 3.99 5.93
C SER A 75 6.12 3.64 7.42
N MET A 76 6.52 4.62 8.24
CA MET A 76 6.34 4.55 9.69
C MET A 76 4.92 5.00 10.06
N PRO A 77 4.36 4.51 11.19
CA PRO A 77 3.11 5.03 11.73
C PRO A 77 3.12 6.56 11.84
N ASN A 78 2.05 7.18 11.39
CA ASN A 78 1.86 8.64 11.37
C ASN A 78 0.48 9.07 11.89
N PHE A 79 -0.33 8.12 12.33
CA PHE A 79 -1.71 8.34 12.76
C PHE A 79 -2.08 7.40 13.91
N ASN A 80 -2.81 7.91 14.90
CA ASN A 80 -3.35 7.12 16.02
C ASN A 80 -2.34 6.12 16.65
N ASN A 81 -1.13 6.61 16.90
CA ASN A 81 0.07 5.95 17.44
C ASN A 81 0.68 4.86 16.55
N ASN A 82 -0.13 3.89 16.12
CA ASN A 82 0.35 2.67 15.48
C ASN A 82 -0.15 2.51 14.04
N TYR A 83 -0.98 3.43 13.55
CA TYR A 83 -1.57 3.36 12.22
C TYR A 83 -0.82 4.25 11.23
N ILE A 84 -0.95 3.90 9.96
CA ILE A 84 -0.55 4.75 8.83
C ILE A 84 -1.83 5.30 8.22
N LEU A 85 -1.98 6.61 8.16
CA LEU A 85 -2.98 7.25 7.31
C LEU A 85 -2.40 7.46 5.92
N LEU A 86 -3.04 6.88 4.92
CA LEU A 86 -2.62 6.92 3.53
C LEU A 86 -3.71 7.54 2.66
N THR A 87 -3.33 8.47 1.80
CA THR A 87 -4.18 9.03 0.75
C THR A 87 -3.89 8.31 -0.57
N ILE A 88 -4.90 7.80 -1.25
CA ILE A 88 -4.76 7.06 -2.52
C ILE A 88 -5.46 7.86 -3.62
N SER A 89 -4.78 8.09 -4.75
CA SER A 89 -5.32 8.91 -5.85
C SER A 89 -6.40 8.17 -6.62
N GLU A 90 -7.66 8.62 -6.61
CA GLU A 90 -8.77 8.01 -7.36
C GLU A 90 -8.90 8.50 -8.79
N ARG A 91 -8.99 9.83 -8.95
CA ARG A 91 -9.07 10.47 -10.27
C ARG A 91 -8.12 11.67 -10.28
N PRO A 92 -6.88 11.50 -10.74
CA PRO A 92 -5.88 12.56 -10.75
C PRO A 92 -6.34 13.83 -11.45
N GLU A 93 -7.10 13.69 -12.55
CA GLU A 93 -7.64 14.79 -13.34
C GLU A 93 -8.68 15.64 -12.62
N TYR A 94 -9.18 15.17 -11.47
CA TYR A 94 -10.11 15.91 -10.60
C TYR A 94 -9.56 16.09 -9.19
N HIS A 95 -8.26 15.84 -8.97
CA HIS A 95 -7.63 15.91 -7.64
C HIS A 95 -8.31 15.04 -6.58
N GLN A 96 -9.04 14.00 -6.99
CA GLN A 96 -9.84 13.16 -6.12
C GLN A 96 -8.98 12.05 -5.52
N LYS A 97 -8.99 11.95 -4.19
CA LYS A 97 -8.24 10.95 -3.42
C LYS A 97 -9.14 10.26 -2.40
N SER A 98 -8.97 8.97 -2.18
CA SER A 98 -9.54 8.26 -1.03
C SER A 98 -8.55 8.30 0.14
N VAL A 99 -9.02 7.97 1.35
CA VAL A 99 -8.20 7.94 2.56
C VAL A 99 -8.46 6.65 3.31
N VAL A 100 -7.38 6.00 3.74
CA VAL A 100 -7.43 4.77 4.54
C VAL A 100 -6.53 4.89 5.76
N ALA A 101 -6.96 4.34 6.90
CA ALA A 101 -6.09 4.02 8.02
C ALA A 101 -5.61 2.58 7.87
N ILE A 102 -4.33 2.32 8.08
CA ILE A 102 -3.69 1.01 7.90
C ILE A 102 -3.11 0.58 9.24
N ASP A 103 -3.43 -0.63 9.67
CA ASP A 103 -2.71 -1.34 10.73
C ASP A 103 -1.55 -2.11 10.08
N PRO A 104 -0.30 -1.61 10.17
CA PRO A 104 0.84 -2.27 9.54
C PRO A 104 1.22 -3.59 10.22
N SER A 105 0.72 -3.88 11.42
CA SER A 105 1.01 -5.13 12.13
C SER A 105 0.15 -6.29 11.64
N THR A 106 -1.09 -6.00 11.22
CA THR A 106 -2.03 -7.03 10.72
C THR A 106 -2.24 -6.98 9.21
N GLY A 107 -1.85 -5.87 8.56
CA GLY A 107 -2.16 -5.56 7.17
C GLY A 107 -3.62 -5.15 6.93
N PHE A 108 -4.41 -4.93 7.99
CA PHE A 108 -5.80 -4.49 7.80
C PHE A 108 -5.82 -2.99 7.50
N PHE A 109 -6.65 -2.57 6.56
CA PHE A 109 -6.88 -1.16 6.31
C PHE A 109 -8.37 -0.82 6.22
N TYR A 110 -8.66 0.42 6.60
CA TYR A 110 -9.99 0.90 6.94
C TYR A 110 -10.23 2.21 6.20
N PRO A 111 -11.09 2.24 5.18
CA PRO A 111 -11.40 3.47 4.46
C PRO A 111 -12.28 4.42 5.27
N ILE A 112 -12.04 5.72 5.11
CA ILE A 112 -13.01 6.76 5.50
C ILE A 112 -14.26 6.59 4.62
N PRO A 113 -15.49 6.68 5.16
CA PRO A 113 -16.73 6.42 4.41
C PRO A 113 -17.13 7.57 3.48
N ILE A 114 -16.26 7.84 2.51
CA ILE A 114 -16.43 8.73 1.38
C ILE A 114 -15.89 8.02 0.13
N ASP A 115 -16.32 8.44 -1.06
CA ASP A 115 -15.73 7.96 -2.31
C ASP A 115 -14.36 8.61 -2.54
N ALA A 116 -14.31 9.93 -2.35
CA ALA A 116 -13.08 10.71 -2.48
C ALA A 116 -13.20 12.07 -1.79
N TYR A 117 -12.08 12.73 -1.61
CA TYR A 117 -11.99 14.15 -1.30
C TYR A 117 -11.11 14.88 -2.32
N SER A 118 -11.35 16.18 -2.48
CA SER A 118 -10.58 17.10 -3.30
C SER A 118 -10.61 18.50 -2.67
N GLY A 119 -9.88 19.45 -3.25
CA GLY A 119 -10.00 20.86 -2.92
C GLY A 119 -11.21 21.46 -3.65
N THR A 120 -11.81 22.48 -3.05
CA THR A 120 -12.94 23.19 -3.65
C THR A 120 -12.48 23.99 -4.87
N PRO A 121 -13.07 23.77 -6.07
CA PRO A 121 -12.81 24.58 -7.25
C PRO A 121 -13.15 26.05 -7.03
N SER A 122 -12.52 26.93 -7.80
CA SER A 122 -12.78 28.38 -7.75
C SER A 122 -12.85 28.97 -9.15
N ASP A 123 -13.35 30.20 -9.27
CA ASP A 123 -13.42 30.90 -10.57
C ASP A 123 -12.04 31.03 -11.26
N THR A 124 -10.97 31.13 -10.45
CA THR A 124 -9.59 31.23 -10.92
C THR A 124 -8.90 29.89 -11.11
N ASP A 125 -9.50 28.81 -10.62
CA ASP A 125 -8.98 27.45 -10.66
C ASP A 125 -10.15 26.45 -10.79
N PRO A 126 -10.77 26.37 -11.98
CA PRO A 126 -11.98 25.58 -12.20
C PRO A 126 -11.70 24.07 -12.26
N GLU A 127 -10.45 23.67 -12.50
CA GLU A 127 -10.00 22.27 -12.47
C GLU A 127 -9.91 21.74 -11.02
N GLY A 128 -9.89 22.66 -10.04
CA GLY A 128 -9.76 22.35 -8.64
C GLY A 128 -8.31 22.10 -8.24
N LYS A 129 -8.11 21.73 -6.98
CA LYS A 129 -6.79 21.50 -6.39
C LYS A 129 -6.85 20.32 -5.45
N ASP A 130 -5.70 19.90 -4.94
CA ASP A 130 -5.66 18.91 -3.86
C ASP A 130 -6.38 19.42 -2.61
N GLY A 131 -7.21 18.57 -2.03
CA GLY A 131 -7.89 18.86 -0.76
C GLY A 131 -6.89 18.88 0.40
N LYS A 132 -7.20 19.65 1.44
CA LYS A 132 -6.36 19.69 2.63
C LYS A 132 -6.84 18.61 3.61
N ILE A 133 -5.92 17.79 4.08
CA ILE A 133 -6.17 16.80 5.13
C ILE A 133 -5.27 17.10 6.33
N SER A 134 -5.83 16.93 7.53
CA SER A 134 -5.13 17.14 8.80
C SER A 134 -5.36 15.96 9.71
N PHE A 135 -4.27 15.44 10.26
CA PHE A 135 -4.20 14.28 11.15
C PHE A 135 -2.86 14.33 11.89
N GLY A 136 -2.65 13.45 12.86
CA GLY A 136 -1.37 13.37 13.55
C GLY A 136 -1.14 12.06 14.27
N LEU A 137 0.11 11.82 14.63
CA LEU A 137 0.55 10.59 15.31
C LEU A 137 -0.22 10.36 16.61
N ASP A 138 -0.38 11.40 17.43
CA ASP A 138 -1.01 11.27 18.76
C ASP A 138 -2.52 11.59 18.73
N SER A 139 -3.15 11.53 17.56
CA SER A 139 -4.58 11.81 17.37
C SER A 139 -5.26 10.68 16.61
N ASN A 140 -6.51 10.37 16.96
CA ASN A 140 -7.38 9.50 16.19
C ASN A 140 -8.34 10.28 15.27
N GLU A 141 -8.20 11.59 15.18
CA GLU A 141 -9.01 12.47 14.34
C GLU A 141 -8.34 12.72 12.98
N VAL A 142 -9.16 12.70 11.94
CA VAL A 142 -8.80 13.12 10.58
C VAL A 142 -9.81 14.14 10.10
N CYS A 143 -9.37 15.35 9.79
CA CYS A 143 -10.22 16.40 9.23
C CYS A 143 -9.83 16.72 7.79
N ILE A 144 -10.83 16.74 6.92
CA ILE A 144 -10.74 17.12 5.50
C ILE A 144 -11.34 18.52 5.34
N ASP A 145 -10.59 19.42 4.74
CA ASP A 145 -11.01 20.78 4.38
C ASP A 145 -10.99 20.90 2.84
N GLY A 146 -12.19 21.02 2.27
CA GLY A 146 -12.43 20.99 0.84
C GLY A 146 -13.76 20.33 0.48
N ASP A 147 -13.76 19.55 -0.59
CA ASP A 147 -14.93 18.84 -1.09
C ASP A 147 -14.82 17.35 -0.75
N ILE A 148 -15.91 16.74 -0.30
CA ILE A 148 -16.07 15.29 -0.22
C ILE A 148 -17.11 14.82 -1.23
N LEU A 149 -16.81 13.74 -1.93
CA LEU A 149 -17.74 12.99 -2.77
C LEU A 149 -18.26 11.80 -1.96
N VAL A 150 -19.58 11.73 -1.80
CA VAL A 150 -20.26 10.60 -1.16
C VAL A 150 -21.50 10.28 -1.99
N TYR A 151 -21.57 9.08 -2.55
CA TYR A 151 -22.73 8.59 -3.28
C TYR A 151 -23.27 9.61 -4.30
N ARG A 152 -22.42 10.02 -5.24
CA ARG A 152 -22.74 10.99 -6.32
C ARG A 152 -23.05 12.41 -5.84
N ALA A 153 -22.96 12.70 -4.54
CA ALA A 153 -23.13 14.04 -4.00
C ALA A 153 -21.78 14.62 -3.58
N ILE A 154 -21.50 15.85 -4.01
CA ILE A 154 -20.34 16.61 -3.56
C ILE A 154 -20.80 17.62 -2.51
N THR A 155 -20.11 17.63 -1.37
CA THR A 155 -20.35 18.61 -0.30
C THR A 155 -19.04 19.30 0.04
N THR A 156 -19.08 20.63 0.13
CA THR A 156 -17.94 21.46 0.53
C THR A 156 -17.99 21.79 2.02
N GLY A 157 -16.86 21.73 2.70
CA GLY A 157 -16.77 22.11 4.10
C GLY A 157 -15.52 21.57 4.81
N ASN A 158 -15.64 21.54 6.14
CA ASN A 158 -14.66 20.90 7.02
C ASN A 158 -15.31 19.67 7.67
N PHE A 159 -14.76 18.50 7.38
CA PHE A 159 -15.34 17.21 7.74
C PHE A 159 -14.35 16.43 8.61
N CYS A 160 -14.70 16.21 9.87
CA CYS A 160 -13.86 15.48 10.81
C CYS A 160 -14.41 14.07 11.08
N PHE A 161 -13.52 13.11 11.04
CA PHE A 161 -13.78 11.70 11.32
C PHE A 161 -12.86 11.23 12.44
N TYR A 162 -13.35 10.33 13.29
CA TYR A 162 -12.59 9.72 14.38
C TYR A 162 -12.44 8.24 14.12
N PHE A 163 -11.21 7.73 14.21
CA PHE A 163 -10.94 6.31 14.10
C PHE A 163 -11.07 5.65 15.47
N GLN A 164 -12.00 4.71 15.58
CA GLN A 164 -12.30 3.99 16.82
C GLN A 164 -12.75 2.56 16.50
N ASP A 165 -12.21 1.57 17.20
CA ASP A 165 -12.62 0.17 17.11
C ASP A 165 -12.63 -0.39 15.66
N GLY A 166 -11.65 0.01 14.84
CA GLY A 166 -11.52 -0.46 13.46
C GLY A 166 -12.54 0.15 12.49
N LYS A 167 -13.08 1.33 12.79
CA LYS A 167 -13.96 2.09 11.88
C LYS A 167 -13.82 3.58 12.08
N PHE A 168 -14.25 4.34 11.08
CA PHE A 168 -14.43 5.78 11.20
C PHE A 168 -15.86 6.12 11.65
N ILE A 169 -15.96 7.06 12.58
CA ILE A 169 -17.19 7.71 13.04
C ILE A 169 -17.02 9.24 12.93
N GLY A 170 -17.99 10.04 13.38
CA GLY A 170 -17.91 11.50 13.36
C GLY A 170 -18.87 12.10 12.33
N HIS A 171 -18.33 12.78 11.31
CA HIS A 171 -19.16 13.36 10.26
C HIS A 171 -20.04 12.29 9.58
N PRO A 172 -21.39 12.41 9.62
CA PRO A 172 -22.27 11.40 9.06
C PRO A 172 -22.22 11.43 7.54
N THR A 173 -22.13 10.25 6.92
CA THR A 173 -22.17 10.10 5.46
C THR A 173 -23.28 9.13 5.06
N ALA A 174 -23.67 9.14 3.78
CA ALA A 174 -24.70 8.24 3.26
C ALA A 174 -24.34 6.75 3.40
N TYR A 175 -23.08 6.42 3.69
CA TYR A 175 -22.62 5.06 3.92
C TYR A 175 -22.71 4.61 5.37
N MET A 176 -22.84 5.51 6.34
CA MET A 176 -22.86 5.18 7.78
C MET A 176 -24.27 4.82 8.29
N ASN A 177 -25.00 3.95 7.58
CA ASN A 177 -26.37 3.54 7.93
C ASN A 177 -26.46 2.10 8.43
#